data_AF-A0A661BC79-F1
#
_entry.id   AF-A0A661BC79-F1
#
_cell.length_a   1.000
_cell.length_b   1.000
_cell.length_c   1.000
_cell.angle_alpha   90.00
_cell.angle_beta   90.00
_cell.angle_gamma   90.00
#
_symmetry.space_group_name_H-M   'P 1'
#
loop_
_entity.id
_entity.type
_entity.pdbx_description
1 polymer ?
#
loop_
_entity_poly.entity_id
_entity_poly.type
_entity_poly.pdbx_seq_one_letter_code
_entity_poly.pdbx_strand_id
1 'polypeptide(L)'
;MAASGLALFSASILGVKDIFLFPLIAFLFVLGMHILVDIHDWRGFEIMDPDKMEFYDRNSFLLYPLFILSFALMVPILLRVGMLQFVLTSFVVLLGVVYILWGQKRFPFVGKDIALALGWGFVIAVLPILKARVPVTIAVFVLLFSFIVSFVRSLAFSLVESEADSVLGRKSIPSLFGKKIARGILLVSEIVLLAILIFYALFIKNALFVAQLIPALVLFWAIRRVKKARYSELLVNLSLFGFGLVQLIINL
;
A
#
# COMPACT_ATOMS: atom_id res chain seq x y z
N MET A 1 3.94 5.59 6.45
CA MET A 1 3.00 5.47 7.61
C MET A 1 1.88 4.46 7.33
N ALA A 2 1.06 4.66 6.29
CA ALA A 2 -0.05 3.75 5.96
C ALA A 2 0.34 2.25 5.89
N ALA A 3 1.36 1.90 5.09
CA ALA A 3 1.83 0.52 4.95
C ALA A 3 2.28 -0.09 6.28
N SER A 4 2.92 0.70 7.15
CA SER A 4 3.34 0.28 8.48
C SER A 4 2.17 -0.09 9.37
N GLY A 5 1.09 0.70 9.37
CA GLY A 5 -0.08 0.39 10.21
C GLY A 5 -0.89 -0.79 9.68
N LEU A 6 -1.01 -0.94 8.35
CA LEU A 6 -1.60 -2.13 7.76
C LEU A 6 -0.77 -3.39 8.04
N ALA A 7 0.55 -3.32 7.96
CA ALA A 7 1.42 -4.44 8.33
C ALA A 7 1.35 -4.75 9.83
N LEU A 8 1.15 -3.74 10.69
CA LEU A 8 0.90 -3.93 12.12
C LEU A 8 -0.43 -4.67 12.35
N PHE A 9 -1.50 -4.26 11.65
CA PHE A 9 -2.78 -4.96 11.67
C PHE A 9 -2.63 -6.43 11.30
N SER A 10 -1.97 -6.72 10.18
CA SER A 10 -1.74 -8.08 9.71
C SER A 10 -0.91 -8.90 10.70
N ALA A 11 0.23 -8.38 11.15
CA ALA A 11 1.09 -9.07 12.10
C ALA A 11 0.37 -9.35 13.43
N SER A 12 -0.46 -8.41 13.89
CA SER A 12 -1.26 -8.53 15.12
C SER A 12 -2.34 -9.60 15.02
N ILE A 13 -3.04 -9.69 13.89
CA ILE A 13 -4.06 -10.73 13.66
C ILE A 13 -3.44 -12.11 13.53
N LEU A 14 -2.28 -12.18 12.87
CA LEU A 14 -1.53 -13.42 12.65
C LEU A 14 -0.79 -13.92 13.91
N GLY A 15 -0.68 -13.11 14.96
CA GLY A 15 -0.03 -13.48 16.21
C GLY A 15 1.46 -13.79 16.06
N VAL A 16 2.15 -13.14 15.12
CA VAL A 16 3.58 -13.38 14.89
C VAL A 16 4.43 -12.76 16.00
N LYS A 17 5.48 -13.46 16.43
CA LYS A 17 6.35 -13.04 17.54
C LYS A 17 7.05 -11.69 17.28
N ASP A 18 7.52 -11.46 16.07
CA ASP A 18 8.26 -10.26 15.68
C ASP A 18 7.33 -9.14 15.15
N ILE A 19 6.29 -8.83 15.92
CA ILE A 19 5.16 -7.98 15.50
C ILE A 19 5.58 -6.61 14.96
N PHE A 20 6.64 -6.00 15.50
CA PHE A 20 7.12 -4.67 15.12
C PHE A 20 8.11 -4.68 13.94
N LEU A 21 8.69 -5.82 13.57
CA LEU A 21 9.61 -5.89 12.44
C LEU A 21 8.88 -5.79 11.10
N PHE A 22 7.67 -6.37 10.97
CA PHE A 22 6.88 -6.29 9.75
C PHE A 22 6.42 -4.86 9.39
N PRO A 23 5.89 -4.05 10.32
CA PRO A 23 5.62 -2.63 10.11
C PRO A 23 6.84 -1.84 9.59
N LEU A 24 8.02 -2.11 10.15
CA LEU A 24 9.25 -1.43 9.77
C LEU A 24 9.71 -1.84 8.37
N ILE A 25 9.64 -3.14 8.04
CA ILE A 25 9.90 -3.64 6.67
C ILE A 25 8.94 -2.96 5.68
N ALA A 26 7.63 -2.96 5.98
CA ALA A 26 6.63 -2.35 5.10
C ALA A 26 6.87 -0.84 4.92
N PHE A 27 7.28 -0.13 5.98
CA PHE A 27 7.66 1.27 5.90
C PHE A 27 8.86 1.49 4.97
N LEU A 28 9.96 0.78 5.19
CA LEU A 28 11.20 0.95 4.42
C LEU A 28 11.02 0.55 2.95
N PHE A 29 10.32 -0.56 2.69
CA PHE A 29 9.99 -1.01 1.34
C PHE A 29 9.20 0.06 0.57
N VAL A 30 8.10 0.52 1.16
CA VAL A 30 7.21 1.51 0.52
C VAL A 30 7.92 2.85 0.35
N LEU A 31 8.72 3.28 1.33
CA LEU A 31 9.53 4.49 1.23
C LEU A 31 10.50 4.41 0.04
N GLY A 32 11.30 3.35 -0.04
CA GLY A 32 12.25 3.16 -1.13
C GLY A 32 11.57 3.08 -2.50
N MET A 33 10.50 2.28 -2.61
CA MET A 33 9.77 2.14 -3.86
C MET A 33 9.12 3.45 -4.34
N HIS A 34 8.53 4.24 -3.43
CA HIS A 34 7.95 5.54 -3.80
C HIS A 34 9.02 6.56 -4.21
N ILE A 35 10.15 6.64 -3.50
CA ILE A 35 11.26 7.51 -3.91
C ILE A 35 11.73 7.14 -5.32
N LEU A 36 11.87 5.85 -5.62
CA LEU A 36 12.30 5.40 -6.95
C LEU A 36 11.29 5.77 -8.04
N VAL A 37 10.00 5.58 -7.77
CA VAL A 37 8.92 6.03 -8.67
C VAL A 37 9.07 7.52 -8.93
N ASP A 38 9.10 8.33 -7.87
CA ASP A 38 9.13 9.78 -7.99
C ASP A 38 10.40 10.28 -8.71
N ILE A 39 11.56 9.66 -8.48
CA ILE A 39 12.80 9.95 -9.22
C ILE A 39 12.68 9.57 -10.69
N HIS A 40 12.02 8.46 -11.04
CA HIS A 40 11.82 8.09 -12.44
C HIS A 40 10.85 9.05 -13.14
N ASP A 41 9.88 9.55 -12.40
CA ASP A 41 8.71 10.25 -12.88
C ASP A 41 8.74 11.77 -12.68
N TRP A 42 9.84 12.33 -12.15
CA TRP A 42 9.89 13.69 -11.61
C TRP A 42 9.43 14.79 -12.58
N ARG A 43 9.71 14.64 -13.88
CA ARG A 43 9.27 15.58 -14.92
C ARG A 43 7.75 15.64 -15.07
N GLY A 44 7.05 14.59 -14.67
CA GLY A 44 5.60 14.55 -14.67
C GLY A 44 4.94 15.33 -13.53
N PHE A 45 5.72 15.77 -12.53
CA PHE A 45 5.18 16.56 -11.43
C PHE A 45 4.73 17.96 -11.85
N GLU A 46 5.23 18.52 -12.95
CA GLU A 46 4.78 19.83 -13.47
C GLU A 46 3.25 19.87 -13.69
N ILE A 47 2.66 18.74 -14.08
CA ILE A 47 1.21 18.59 -14.35
C ILE A 47 0.45 18.17 -13.10
N MET A 48 1.07 17.37 -12.23
CA MET A 48 0.43 16.77 -11.06
C MET A 48 0.44 17.72 -9.86
N ASP A 49 1.62 18.23 -9.53
CA ASP A 49 1.94 18.95 -8.29
C ASP A 49 3.24 19.76 -8.49
N PRO A 50 3.14 21.04 -8.89
CA PRO A 50 4.29 21.91 -9.12
C PRO A 50 5.19 22.07 -7.89
N ASP A 51 4.61 22.04 -6.69
CA ASP A 51 5.37 22.14 -5.43
C ASP A 51 6.27 20.90 -5.24
N LYS A 52 5.76 19.70 -5.59
CA LYS A 52 6.60 18.49 -5.62
C LYS A 52 7.69 18.58 -6.67
N MET A 53 7.41 19.14 -7.84
CA MET A 53 8.42 19.31 -8.89
C MET A 53 9.60 20.14 -8.39
N GLU A 54 9.35 21.30 -7.79
CA GLU A 54 10.40 22.18 -7.26
C GLU A 54 11.21 21.49 -6.14
N PHE A 55 10.54 20.74 -5.27
CA PHE A 55 11.21 19.95 -4.24
C PHE A 55 12.15 18.90 -4.83
N TYR A 56 11.69 18.13 -5.83
CA TYR A 56 12.48 17.06 -6.45
C TYR A 56 13.62 17.62 -7.30
N ASP A 57 13.41 18.71 -8.05
CA ASP A 57 14.46 19.36 -8.82
C ASP A 57 15.60 19.85 -7.91
N ARG A 58 15.25 20.49 -6.78
CA ARG A 58 16.22 21.02 -5.82
C ARG A 58 16.90 19.97 -4.95
N ASN A 59 16.23 18.84 -4.65
CA ASN A 59 16.70 17.86 -3.66
C ASN A 59 16.94 16.44 -4.22
N SER A 60 16.84 16.22 -5.53
CA SER A 60 17.04 14.91 -6.18
C SER A 60 18.32 14.20 -5.73
N PHE A 61 19.42 14.94 -5.54
CA PHE A 61 20.69 14.41 -5.03
C PHE A 61 20.57 13.76 -3.64
N LEU A 62 19.69 14.26 -2.76
CA LEU A 62 19.44 13.69 -1.42
C LEU A 62 18.47 12.51 -1.44
N LEU A 63 17.69 12.36 -2.51
CA LEU A 63 16.68 11.30 -2.63
C LEU A 63 17.30 9.96 -3.03
N TYR A 64 18.33 9.95 -3.88
CA TYR A 64 19.09 8.74 -4.20
C TYR A 64 19.70 8.04 -2.96
N PRO A 65 20.46 8.73 -2.08
CA PRO A 65 20.98 8.07 -0.87
C PRO A 65 19.87 7.64 0.07
N LEU A 66 18.74 8.36 0.14
CA LEU A 66 17.59 7.94 0.96
C LEU A 66 16.92 6.67 0.42
N PHE A 67 16.78 6.54 -0.90
CA PHE A 67 16.36 5.30 -1.57
C PHE A 67 17.30 4.13 -1.22
N ILE A 68 18.61 4.32 -1.39
CA ILE A 68 19.62 3.30 -1.08
C ILE A 68 19.57 2.93 0.41
N LEU A 69 19.49 3.91 1.30
CA LEU A 69 19.46 3.72 2.73
C LEU A 69 18.20 2.96 3.17
N SER A 70 17.05 3.23 2.56
CA SER A 70 15.80 2.53 2.85
C SER A 70 15.94 1.01 2.63
N PHE A 71 16.52 0.60 1.50
CA PHE A 71 16.76 -0.81 1.21
C PHE A 71 17.91 -1.38 2.04
N ALA A 72 19.00 -0.62 2.25
CA ALA A 72 20.13 -1.06 3.07
C ALA A 72 19.72 -1.36 4.52
N LEU A 73 18.86 -0.53 5.12
CA LEU A 73 18.32 -0.75 6.46
C LEU A 73 17.32 -1.92 6.51
N MET A 74 16.61 -2.20 5.41
CA MET A 74 15.65 -3.29 5.35
C MET A 74 16.32 -4.67 5.34
N VAL A 75 17.51 -4.81 4.73
CA VAL A 75 18.26 -6.08 4.64
C VAL A 75 18.51 -6.76 5.99
N PRO A 76 19.14 -6.11 6.99
CA PRO A 76 19.40 -6.77 8.28
C PRO A 76 18.11 -7.17 9.01
N ILE A 77 17.03 -6.39 8.84
CA ILE A 77 15.73 -6.71 9.44
C ILE A 77 15.13 -7.96 8.79
N LEU A 78 15.18 -8.06 7.46
CA LEU A 78 14.69 -9.23 6.72
C LEU A 78 15.49 -10.50 7.08
N LEU A 79 16.81 -10.39 7.19
CA LEU A 79 17.67 -11.51 7.59
C LEU A 79 17.33 -11.98 9.02
N ARG A 80 17.00 -11.05 9.92
CA ARG A 80 16.54 -11.38 11.29
C ARG A 80 15.18 -12.07 11.29
N VAL A 81 14.24 -11.64 10.43
CA VAL A 81 12.94 -12.32 10.31
C VAL A 81 13.15 -13.71 9.70
N GLY A 82 13.92 -13.84 8.63
CA GLY A 82 14.35 -15.12 8.08
C GLY A 82 14.79 -15.08 6.62
N MET A 83 15.57 -16.08 6.23
CA MET A 83 16.16 -16.18 4.89
C MET A 83 15.11 -16.20 3.77
N LEU A 84 13.98 -16.90 3.98
CA LEU A 84 12.90 -16.94 3.00
C LEU A 84 12.29 -15.55 2.77
N GLN A 85 12.07 -14.78 3.85
CA GLN A 85 11.53 -13.42 3.75
C GLN A 85 12.50 -12.50 3.01
N PHE A 86 13.80 -12.63 3.28
CA PHE A 86 14.83 -11.90 2.56
C PHE A 86 14.78 -12.19 1.06
N VAL A 87 14.87 -13.45 0.65
CA VAL A 87 14.90 -13.84 -0.78
C VAL A 87 13.64 -13.37 -1.51
N LEU A 88 12.45 -13.61 -0.94
CA LEU A 88 11.20 -13.22 -1.60
C LEU A 88 11.05 -11.70 -1.67
N THR A 89 11.44 -10.96 -0.63
CA THR A 89 11.37 -9.49 -0.67
C THR A 89 12.36 -8.93 -1.67
N SER A 90 13.60 -9.44 -1.73
CA SER A 90 14.57 -9.05 -2.75
C SER A 90 14.04 -9.30 -4.17
N PHE A 91 13.39 -10.45 -4.39
CA PHE A 91 12.75 -10.74 -5.68
C PHE A 91 11.63 -9.74 -6.02
N VAL A 92 10.77 -9.40 -5.06
CA VAL A 92 9.70 -8.42 -5.25
C VAL A 92 10.25 -7.00 -5.49
N VAL A 93 11.33 -6.61 -4.80
CA VAL A 93 12.02 -5.34 -5.07
C VAL A 93 12.56 -5.31 -6.50
N LEU A 94 13.22 -6.38 -6.95
CA LEU A 94 13.72 -6.49 -8.32
C LEU A 94 12.58 -6.38 -9.35
N LEU A 95 11.48 -7.10 -9.13
CA LEU A 95 10.29 -7.00 -10.00
C LEU A 95 9.73 -5.57 -10.02
N GLY A 96 9.67 -4.90 -8.88
CA GLY A 96 9.22 -3.53 -8.76
C GLY A 96 10.13 -2.55 -9.53
N VAL A 97 11.44 -2.69 -9.40
CA VAL A 97 12.43 -1.87 -10.14
C VAL A 97 12.29 -2.10 -11.65
N VAL A 98 12.22 -3.36 -12.09
CA VAL A 98 11.99 -3.73 -13.50
C VAL A 98 10.69 -3.13 -14.02
N TYR A 99 9.63 -3.17 -13.21
CA TYR A 99 8.34 -2.59 -13.56
C TYR A 99 8.40 -1.07 -13.73
N ILE A 100 9.08 -0.36 -12.82
CA ILE A 100 9.23 1.10 -12.88
C ILE A 100 10.04 1.50 -14.11
N LEU A 101 11.19 0.85 -14.35
CA LEU A 101 12.11 1.25 -15.43
C LEU A 101 11.62 0.86 -16.83
N TRP A 102 10.96 -0.28 -16.98
CA TRP A 102 10.59 -0.84 -18.29
C TRP A 102 9.15 -1.33 -18.38
N GLY A 103 8.58 -1.77 -17.27
CA GLY A 103 7.31 -2.49 -17.24
C GLY A 103 6.08 -1.64 -17.51
N GLN A 104 6.07 -0.34 -17.19
CA GLN A 104 4.91 0.52 -17.49
C GLN A 104 4.58 0.58 -18.98
N LYS A 105 5.59 0.47 -19.85
CA LYS A 105 5.42 0.43 -21.32
C LYS A 105 5.25 -0.99 -21.86
N ARG A 106 5.96 -1.98 -21.29
CA ARG A 106 5.97 -3.37 -21.78
C ARG A 106 4.83 -4.24 -21.25
N PHE A 107 4.30 -3.95 -20.07
CA PHE A 107 3.24 -4.73 -19.41
C PHE A 107 2.02 -3.86 -19.10
N PRO A 108 1.34 -3.33 -20.13
CA PRO A 108 0.23 -2.38 -19.95
C PRO A 108 -0.97 -3.01 -19.21
N PHE A 109 -1.10 -4.34 -19.22
CA PHE A 109 -2.22 -5.07 -18.63
C PHE A 109 -2.19 -5.17 -17.11
N VAL A 110 -1.01 -5.08 -16.49
CA VAL A 110 -0.90 -5.11 -15.02
C VAL A 110 -1.38 -3.78 -14.44
N GLY A 111 -1.10 -2.66 -15.10
CA GLY A 111 -1.48 -1.33 -14.64
C GLY A 111 -0.80 -0.91 -13.32
N LYS A 112 -0.58 0.39 -13.14
CA LYS A 112 0.06 0.98 -11.95
C LYS A 112 -0.66 0.57 -10.67
N ASP A 113 -1.99 0.52 -10.71
CA ASP A 113 -2.83 0.25 -9.54
C ASP A 113 -2.65 -1.16 -8.98
N ILE A 114 -2.62 -2.18 -9.83
CA ILE A 114 -2.46 -3.57 -9.41
C ILE A 114 -1.02 -3.81 -8.98
N ALA A 115 -0.03 -3.25 -9.71
CA ALA A 115 1.37 -3.37 -9.33
C ALA A 115 1.64 -2.81 -7.92
N LEU A 116 1.09 -1.63 -7.62
CA LEU A 116 1.16 -1.03 -6.28
C LEU A 116 0.44 -1.88 -5.23
N ALA A 117 -0.78 -2.35 -5.52
CA ALA A 117 -1.54 -3.19 -4.61
C ALA A 117 -0.84 -4.52 -4.29
N LEU A 118 -0.20 -5.14 -5.28
CA LEU A 118 0.59 -6.36 -5.11
C LEU A 118 1.84 -6.12 -4.27
N GLY A 119 2.59 -5.05 -4.54
CA GLY A 119 3.78 -4.71 -3.75
C GLY A 119 3.44 -4.47 -2.28
N TRP A 120 2.38 -3.70 -2.01
CA TRP A 120 1.89 -3.45 -0.66
C TRP A 120 1.35 -4.73 -0.02
N GLY A 121 0.47 -5.48 -0.70
CA GLY A 121 -0.11 -6.72 -0.20
C GLY A 121 0.95 -7.78 0.14
N PHE A 122 2.04 -7.84 -0.63
CA PHE A 122 3.16 -8.74 -0.35
C PHE A 122 3.82 -8.43 1.01
N VAL A 123 4.25 -7.17 1.22
CA VAL A 123 4.94 -6.80 2.47
C VAL A 123 4.00 -6.75 3.68
N ILE A 124 2.72 -6.43 3.46
CA ILE A 124 1.71 -6.32 4.53
C ILE A 124 1.18 -7.70 4.95
N ALA A 125 0.93 -8.61 4.01
CA ALA A 125 0.26 -9.89 4.30
C ALA A 125 1.16 -11.10 4.05
N VAL A 126 1.77 -11.22 2.87
CA VAL A 126 2.48 -12.45 2.49
C VAL A 126 3.66 -12.70 3.44
N LEU A 127 4.47 -11.68 3.72
CA LEU A 127 5.63 -11.82 4.62
C LEU A 127 5.26 -12.33 6.02
N PRO A 128 4.31 -11.71 6.76
CA PRO A 128 3.93 -12.23 8.07
C PRO A 128 3.16 -13.55 8.01
N ILE A 129 2.36 -13.82 6.96
CA ILE A 129 1.67 -15.12 6.80
C ILE A 129 2.67 -16.27 6.78
N LEU A 130 3.81 -16.11 6.09
CA LEU A 130 4.88 -17.12 6.02
C LEU A 130 5.54 -17.44 7.37
N LYS A 131 5.33 -16.61 8.40
CA LYS A 131 5.77 -16.87 9.78
C LYS A 131 4.66 -17.32 10.70
N ALA A 132 3.41 -17.07 10.31
CA ALA A 132 2.26 -17.33 11.14
C ALA A 132 1.95 -18.83 11.20
N ARG A 133 1.53 -19.30 12.37
CA ARG A 133 0.95 -20.64 12.56
C ARG A 133 -0.54 -20.48 12.84
N VAL A 134 -1.26 -19.99 11.84
CA VAL A 134 -2.71 -19.72 11.93
C VAL A 134 -3.50 -20.59 10.96
N PRO A 135 -4.81 -20.80 11.20
CA PRO A 135 -5.69 -21.43 10.23
C PRO A 135 -5.66 -20.71 8.87
N VAL A 136 -5.81 -21.49 7.79
CA VAL A 136 -5.84 -20.98 6.41
C VAL A 136 -6.88 -19.87 6.22
N THR A 137 -8.03 -19.97 6.90
CA THR A 137 -9.09 -18.96 6.87
C THR A 137 -8.61 -17.58 7.34
N ILE A 138 -7.76 -17.52 8.38
CA ILE A 138 -7.19 -16.26 8.88
C ILE A 138 -6.14 -15.72 7.89
N ALA A 139 -5.29 -16.59 7.35
CA ALA A 139 -4.29 -16.20 6.36
C ALA A 139 -4.94 -15.62 5.09
N VAL A 140 -6.00 -16.27 4.58
CA VAL A 140 -6.77 -15.80 3.43
C VAL A 140 -7.45 -14.46 3.72
N PHE A 141 -8.03 -14.28 4.90
CA PHE A 141 -8.61 -12.99 5.31
C PHE A 141 -7.56 -11.87 5.27
N VAL A 142 -6.40 -12.07 5.91
CA VAL A 142 -5.34 -11.06 5.96
C VAL A 142 -4.82 -10.73 4.56
N LEU A 143 -4.68 -11.74 3.69
CA LEU A 143 -4.26 -11.56 2.30
C LEU A 143 -5.27 -10.71 1.51
N LEU A 144 -6.56 -11.09 1.55
CA LEU A 144 -7.63 -10.39 0.84
C LEU A 144 -7.80 -8.96 1.35
N PHE A 145 -7.88 -8.77 2.68
CA PHE A 145 -7.97 -7.45 3.29
C PHE A 145 -6.82 -6.55 2.84
N SER A 146 -5.58 -7.03 2.94
CA SER A 146 -4.39 -6.24 2.65
C SER A 146 -4.29 -5.87 1.17
N PHE A 147 -4.67 -6.79 0.28
CA PHE A 147 -4.72 -6.51 -1.15
C PHE A 147 -5.81 -5.48 -1.48
N ILE A 148 -7.04 -5.69 -1.00
CA ILE A 148 -8.19 -4.83 -1.32
C ILE A 148 -7.97 -3.41 -0.76
N VAL A 149 -7.52 -3.28 0.48
CA VAL A 149 -7.30 -1.95 1.07
C VAL A 149 -6.17 -1.19 0.36
N SER A 150 -5.11 -1.89 -0.06
CA SER A 150 -4.01 -1.30 -0.85
C SER A 150 -4.47 -0.92 -2.25
N PHE A 151 -5.33 -1.73 -2.87
CA PHE A 151 -5.94 -1.47 -4.16
C PHE A 151 -6.89 -0.27 -4.11
N VAL A 152 -7.77 -0.20 -3.10
CA VAL A 152 -8.67 0.95 -2.84
C VAL A 152 -7.87 2.23 -2.70
N ARG A 153 -6.79 2.22 -1.92
CA ARG A 153 -5.88 3.38 -1.79
C ARG A 153 -5.30 3.76 -3.16
N SER A 154 -4.72 2.82 -3.89
CA SER A 154 -4.09 3.12 -5.18
C SER A 154 -5.08 3.70 -6.18
N LEU A 155 -6.22 3.04 -6.36
CA LEU A 155 -7.25 3.44 -7.31
C LEU A 155 -7.85 4.81 -6.98
N ALA A 156 -8.00 5.13 -5.69
CA ALA A 156 -8.44 6.45 -5.25
C ALA A 156 -7.47 7.56 -5.69
N PHE A 157 -6.16 7.36 -5.55
CA PHE A 157 -5.16 8.33 -6.01
C PHE A 157 -5.08 8.40 -7.54
N SER A 158 -5.11 7.25 -8.22
CA SER A 158 -5.10 7.23 -9.69
C SER A 158 -6.33 7.88 -10.31
N LEU A 159 -7.49 7.90 -9.63
CA LEU A 159 -8.66 8.67 -10.09
C LEU A 159 -8.42 10.18 -10.11
N VAL A 160 -7.60 10.68 -9.19
CA VAL A 160 -7.20 12.10 -9.14
C VAL A 160 -6.06 12.39 -10.11
N GLU A 161 -5.13 11.44 -10.27
CA GLU A 161 -3.97 11.57 -11.15
C GLU A 161 -4.27 11.23 -12.62
N SER A 162 -5.48 10.79 -12.97
CA SER A 162 -5.75 10.15 -14.27
C SER A 162 -5.36 10.99 -15.49
N GLU A 163 -5.52 12.31 -15.41
CA GLU A 163 -5.17 13.23 -16.50
C GLU A 163 -3.66 13.28 -16.70
N ALA A 164 -2.90 13.40 -15.61
CA ALA A 164 -1.45 13.38 -15.66
C ALA A 164 -0.91 12.00 -16.03
N ASP A 165 -1.50 10.92 -15.50
CA ASP A 165 -1.15 9.55 -15.88
C ASP A 165 -1.34 9.35 -17.40
N SER A 166 -2.40 9.90 -17.99
CA SER A 166 -2.62 9.87 -19.44
C SER A 166 -1.53 10.61 -20.22
N VAL A 167 -1.19 11.84 -19.80
CA VAL A 167 -0.14 12.66 -20.45
C VAL A 167 1.24 12.00 -20.35
N LEU A 168 1.54 11.39 -19.21
CA LEU A 168 2.80 10.71 -18.94
C LEU A 168 2.87 9.30 -19.53
N GLY A 169 1.80 8.85 -20.20
CA GLY A 169 1.70 7.51 -20.79
C GLY A 169 1.60 6.38 -19.76
N ARG A 170 1.30 6.68 -18.50
CA ARG A 170 1.10 5.70 -17.44
C ARG A 170 -0.24 5.00 -17.61
N LYS A 171 -0.20 3.68 -17.46
CA LYS A 171 -1.38 2.82 -17.56
C LYS A 171 -1.94 2.60 -16.15
N SER A 172 -2.92 3.40 -15.76
CA SER A 172 -3.74 3.20 -14.56
C SER A 172 -5.17 2.82 -14.98
N ILE A 173 -5.95 2.25 -14.08
CA ILE A 173 -7.33 1.84 -14.39
C ILE A 173 -8.16 3.04 -14.92
N PRO A 174 -8.08 4.25 -14.32
CA PRO A 174 -8.77 5.43 -14.84
C PRO A 174 -8.24 5.89 -16.21
N SER A 175 -6.96 5.75 -16.51
CA SER A 175 -6.39 6.16 -17.81
C SER A 175 -6.72 5.16 -18.92
N LEU A 176 -6.89 3.88 -18.59
CA LEU A 176 -7.26 2.81 -19.53
C LEU A 176 -8.76 2.73 -19.81
N PHE A 177 -9.58 2.77 -18.75
CA PHE A 177 -11.02 2.49 -18.83
C PHE A 177 -11.90 3.71 -18.56
N GLY A 178 -11.29 4.86 -18.26
CA GLY A 178 -11.99 6.10 -17.92
C GLY A 178 -12.43 6.18 -16.46
N LYS A 179 -12.63 7.41 -15.99
CA LYS A 179 -12.99 7.71 -14.58
C LYS A 179 -14.31 7.07 -14.14
N LYS A 180 -15.29 6.89 -15.05
CA LYS A 180 -16.61 6.32 -14.71
C LYS A 180 -16.49 4.86 -14.29
N ILE A 181 -15.78 4.04 -15.07
CA ILE A 181 -15.55 2.62 -14.77
C ILE A 181 -14.70 2.49 -13.52
N ALA A 182 -13.61 3.27 -13.42
CA ALA A 182 -12.74 3.26 -12.26
C ALA A 182 -13.45 3.62 -10.94
N ARG A 183 -14.38 4.59 -10.95
CA ARG A 183 -15.21 4.89 -9.78
C ARG A 183 -16.13 3.74 -9.40
N GLY A 184 -16.69 3.03 -10.38
CA GLY A 184 -17.48 1.82 -10.14
C GLY A 184 -16.65 0.72 -9.47
N ILE A 185 -15.45 0.45 -9.99
CA ILE A 185 -14.51 -0.53 -9.42
C ILE A 185 -14.12 -0.14 -7.99
N LEU A 186 -13.85 1.14 -7.74
CA LEU A 186 -13.54 1.64 -6.41
C LEU A 186 -14.70 1.39 -5.43
N LEU A 187 -15.93 1.75 -5.81
CA LEU A 187 -17.12 1.53 -4.97
C LEU A 187 -17.34 0.04 -4.67
N VAL A 188 -17.19 -0.84 -5.66
CA VAL A 188 -17.30 -2.29 -5.45
C VAL A 188 -16.22 -2.77 -4.48
N SER A 189 -14.98 -2.30 -4.66
CA SER A 189 -13.86 -2.67 -3.78
C SER A 189 -14.06 -2.18 -2.33
N GLU A 190 -14.63 -1.00 -2.14
CA GLU A 190 -15.05 -0.48 -0.82
C GLU A 190 -16.13 -1.37 -0.18
N ILE A 191 -17.17 -1.75 -0.93
CA ILE A 191 -18.23 -2.64 -0.43
C ILE A 191 -17.66 -4.00 -0.03
N VAL A 192 -16.80 -4.57 -0.86
CA VAL A 192 -16.14 -5.86 -0.58
C VAL A 192 -15.26 -5.75 0.67
N LEU A 193 -14.54 -4.64 0.86
CA LEU A 193 -13.73 -4.40 2.06
C LEU A 193 -14.60 -4.40 3.33
N LEU A 194 -15.73 -3.69 3.33
CA LEU A 194 -16.67 -3.70 4.46
C LEU A 194 -17.26 -5.08 4.70
N ALA A 195 -17.69 -5.77 3.64
CA ALA A 195 -18.28 -7.09 3.75
C ALA A 195 -17.30 -8.09 4.40
N ILE A 196 -16.03 -8.05 4.00
CA ILE A 196 -14.99 -8.92 4.57
C ILE A 196 -14.72 -8.56 6.04
N LEU A 197 -14.67 -7.28 6.41
CA LEU A 197 -14.49 -6.85 7.80
C LEU A 197 -15.66 -7.28 8.70
N ILE A 198 -16.90 -7.08 8.24
CA ILE A 198 -18.12 -7.49 8.95
C ILE A 198 -18.17 -9.01 9.09
N PHE A 199 -17.91 -9.74 8.01
CA PHE A 199 -17.87 -11.20 8.03
C PHE A 199 -16.86 -11.72 9.06
N TYR A 200 -15.64 -11.17 9.06
CA TYR A 200 -14.61 -11.58 10.02
C TYR A 200 -14.98 -11.22 11.46
N ALA A 201 -15.63 -10.07 11.69
CA ALA A 201 -16.12 -9.67 13.00
C ALA A 201 -17.21 -10.60 13.56
N LEU A 202 -18.12 -11.07 12.71
CA LEU A 202 -19.27 -11.90 13.12
C LEU A 202 -18.91 -13.39 13.29
N PHE A 203 -18.03 -13.92 12.42
CA PHE A 203 -17.84 -15.37 12.30
C PHE A 203 -16.48 -15.89 12.75
N ILE A 204 -15.45 -15.03 12.87
CA ILE A 204 -14.07 -15.49 13.14
C ILE A 204 -13.50 -14.91 14.43
N LYS A 205 -13.73 -13.62 14.71
CA LYS A 205 -13.20 -12.93 15.89
C LYS A 205 -14.30 -12.47 16.84
N ASN A 206 -13.87 -11.78 17.91
CA ASN A 206 -14.71 -11.23 18.96
C ASN A 206 -15.41 -9.94 18.50
N ALA A 207 -16.49 -9.54 19.18
CA ALA A 207 -17.27 -8.32 18.92
C ALA A 207 -16.41 -7.04 18.91
N LEU A 208 -15.27 -7.03 19.60
CA LEU A 208 -14.31 -5.92 19.59
C LEU A 208 -13.71 -5.65 18.20
N PHE A 209 -13.69 -6.63 17.30
CA PHE A 209 -13.21 -6.45 15.92
C PHE A 209 -14.09 -5.49 15.11
N VAL A 210 -15.34 -5.24 15.52
CA VAL A 210 -16.23 -4.25 14.91
C VAL A 210 -15.62 -2.84 14.98
N ALA A 211 -14.71 -2.56 15.92
CA ALA A 211 -13.98 -1.29 15.97
C ALA A 211 -13.16 -1.01 14.70
N GLN A 212 -12.79 -2.04 13.91
CA GLN A 212 -12.11 -1.87 12.62
C GLN A 212 -12.98 -1.20 11.54
N LEU A 213 -14.28 -1.09 11.76
CA LEU A 213 -15.16 -0.30 10.89
C LEU A 213 -14.87 1.20 11.00
N ILE A 214 -14.33 1.68 12.12
CA ILE A 214 -14.00 3.10 12.31
C ILE A 214 -12.95 3.55 11.27
N PRO A 215 -11.73 2.96 11.20
CA PRO A 215 -10.75 3.36 10.18
C PRO A 215 -11.23 3.10 8.75
N ALA A 216 -12.11 2.10 8.52
CA ALA A 216 -12.71 1.86 7.21
C ALA A 216 -13.65 3.01 6.78
N LEU A 217 -14.53 3.48 7.67
CA LEU A 217 -15.44 4.59 7.40
C LEU A 217 -14.68 5.91 7.21
N VAL A 218 -13.63 6.15 8.00
CA VAL A 218 -12.74 7.32 7.82
C VAL A 218 -12.04 7.24 6.47
N LEU A 219 -11.55 6.06 6.05
CA LEU A 219 -10.95 5.86 4.74
C LEU A 219 -11.93 6.23 3.61
N PHE A 220 -13.18 5.75 3.69
CA PHE A 220 -14.20 5.99 2.65
C PHE A 220 -14.59 7.46 2.56
N TRP A 221 -14.70 8.11 3.72
CA TRP A 221 -14.93 9.54 3.78
C TRP A 221 -13.73 10.32 3.22
N ALA A 222 -12.51 9.94 3.57
CA ALA A 222 -11.28 10.59 3.12
C ALA A 222 -11.10 10.45 1.60
N ILE A 223 -11.32 9.26 1.03
CA ILE A 223 -11.21 8.98 -0.42
C ILE A 223 -12.14 9.87 -1.24
N ARG A 224 -13.38 10.09 -0.78
CA ARG A 224 -14.34 10.99 -1.44
C ARG A 224 -13.91 12.47 -1.40
N ARG A 225 -13.02 12.82 -0.48
CA ARG A 225 -12.45 14.16 -0.30
C ARG A 225 -11.07 14.31 -0.94
N VAL A 226 -10.52 13.26 -1.57
CA VAL A 226 -9.24 13.35 -2.28
C VAL A 226 -9.38 14.34 -3.43
N LYS A 227 -8.79 15.51 -3.21
CA LYS A 227 -8.48 16.50 -4.24
C LYS A 227 -6.95 16.48 -4.41
N LYS A 228 -6.39 17.24 -5.36
CA LYS A 228 -4.94 17.45 -5.48
C LYS A 228 -4.24 18.00 -4.21
N ALA A 229 -4.97 18.23 -3.11
CA ALA A 229 -4.46 18.81 -1.89
C ALA A 229 -3.80 17.79 -0.94
N ARG A 230 -2.63 18.14 -0.42
CA ARG A 230 -1.80 17.41 0.55
C ARG A 230 -2.56 16.89 1.78
N TYR A 231 -3.59 17.60 2.24
CA TYR A 231 -4.39 17.23 3.41
C TYR A 231 -5.22 15.96 3.21
N SER A 232 -5.74 15.71 2.01
CA SER A 232 -6.51 14.49 1.76
C SER A 232 -5.66 13.23 1.72
N GLU A 233 -4.41 13.35 1.27
CA GLU A 233 -3.46 12.24 1.30
C GLU A 233 -3.10 11.85 2.75
N LEU A 234 -2.90 12.85 3.62
CA LEU A 234 -2.65 12.61 5.04
C LEU A 234 -3.81 11.86 5.71
N LEU A 235 -5.05 12.26 5.46
CA LEU A 235 -6.24 11.63 6.04
C LEU A 235 -6.38 10.15 5.64
N VAL A 236 -6.17 9.84 4.35
CA VAL A 236 -6.13 8.45 3.87
C VAL A 236 -5.01 7.67 4.55
N ASN A 237 -3.82 8.25 4.66
CA ASN A 237 -2.69 7.55 5.29
C ASN A 237 -2.91 7.32 6.80
N LEU A 238 -3.57 8.26 7.49
CA LEU A 238 -3.93 8.15 8.90
C LEU A 238 -5.00 7.08 9.12
N SER A 239 -6.03 6.99 8.27
CA SER A 239 -7.05 5.94 8.40
C SER A 239 -6.45 4.55 8.21
N LEU A 240 -5.53 4.40 7.26
CA LEU A 240 -4.78 3.16 7.04
C LEU A 240 -3.87 2.81 8.21
N PHE A 241 -3.24 3.81 8.82
CA PHE A 241 -2.49 3.62 10.06
C PHE A 241 -3.38 3.21 11.23
N GLY A 242 -4.60 3.77 11.28
CA GLY A 242 -5.62 3.51 12.29
C GLY A 242 -6.01 2.03 12.41
N PHE A 243 -6.05 1.25 11.32
CA PHE A 243 -6.29 -0.19 11.39
C PHE A 243 -5.29 -0.90 12.33
N GLY A 244 -4.00 -0.55 12.22
CA GLY A 244 -2.96 -1.10 13.07
C GLY A 244 -3.11 -0.69 14.54
N LEU A 245 -3.40 0.59 14.81
CA LEU A 245 -3.60 1.09 16.17
C LEU A 245 -4.81 0.45 16.85
N VAL A 246 -5.96 0.40 16.16
CA VAL A 246 -7.16 -0.24 16.68
C VAL A 246 -6.90 -1.72 16.95
N GLN A 247 -6.17 -2.41 16.08
CA GLN A 247 -5.84 -3.82 16.30
C GLN A 247 -4.90 -4.03 17.49
N LEU A 248 -3.94 -3.12 17.69
CA LEU A 248 -3.06 -3.17 18.84
C LEU A 248 -3.86 -3.01 20.14
N ILE A 249 -4.80 -2.06 20.18
CA ILE A 249 -5.68 -1.83 21.34
C ILE A 249 -6.57 -3.06 21.62
N ILE A 250 -7.09 -3.72 20.59
CA ILE A 250 -7.91 -4.94 20.75
C ILE A 250 -7.11 -6.11 21.38
N ASN A 251 -5.78 -6.13 21.19
CA ASN A 251 -4.92 -7.21 21.66
C ASN A 251 -4.28 -6.94 23.05
N LEU A 252 -4.45 -5.74 23.61
CA LEU A 252 -4.02 -5.37 24.97
C LEU A 252 -5.08 -5.81 26.00
#